data_AF-A0A6G1PQV4-F1
#
_entry.id   AF-A0A6G1PQV4-F1
#
_cell.length_a   1.000
_cell.length_b   1.000
_cell.length_c   1.000
_cell.angle_alpha   90.00
_cell.angle_beta   90.00
_cell.angle_gamma   90.00
#
_symmetry.space_group_name_H-M   'P 1'
#
loop_
_entity.id
_entity.type
_entity.pdbx_description
1 polymer ?
#
loop_
_entity_poly.entity_id
_entity_poly.type
_entity_poly.pdbx_seq_one_letter_code
_entity_poly.pdbx_strand_id
1 'polypeptide(L)'
;MAEDEINYASVVFKSNKNPPSDDKKEEETVCDEVKVQHKTSEQSADTKEFSQDSDKKDEETVYDEVKVQHKTSEQSADTKGFSQDSDKIHEETRRPHCQCLACCLGILCVILLSGIIAMMVHLALKQTCDASELKQLKDNLTALLDVKDNLTNRNQQLSSENEELNRNYSNLQVQYENLTQAYSVLERNITNLTAQNQELESQRDNLTQQIKDMETKWKDDNVTRAQWSIDQYCPKDNNGRTCEACQQQWYNNQSSCYAVNNAERSNQKTWEEAREDCRGKNSDLAVIVNEAQKKFTTDNSWKQAGISGYWIGLKVEDGRWKWVDGTNLTNDLWIEPPVNGRCATSLQSQGWKSVNCADKNAWICGKKPLSV
;
A
#
# COMPACT_ATOMS: atom_id res chain seq x y z
N MET A 1 10.45 17.88 23.37
CA MET A 1 9.18 17.24 22.97
C MET A 1 9.10 15.90 23.68
N ALA A 2 7.93 15.28 23.79
CA ALA A 2 7.81 13.94 24.36
C ALA A 2 8.35 12.88 23.39
N GLU A 3 8.83 11.76 23.93
CA GLU A 3 9.21 10.56 23.20
C GLU A 3 8.11 9.52 23.46
N ASP A 4 7.36 9.12 22.43
CA ASP A 4 6.26 8.18 22.55
C ASP A 4 6.77 6.73 22.40
N GLU A 5 6.75 5.95 23.48
CA GLU A 5 7.14 4.54 23.45
C GLU A 5 6.10 3.66 22.73
N ILE A 6 6.46 3.13 21.55
CA ILE A 6 5.61 2.19 20.80
C ILE A 6 5.72 0.79 21.42
N ASN A 7 4.78 0.45 22.29
CA ASN A 7 4.65 -0.89 22.87
C ASN A 7 4.04 -1.90 21.88
N TYR A 8 4.78 -2.96 21.54
CA TYR A 8 4.31 -4.07 20.70
C TYR A 8 3.83 -5.24 21.56
N ALA A 9 2.56 -5.64 21.41
CA ALA A 9 2.02 -6.85 22.03
C ALA A 9 2.21 -8.07 21.11
N SER A 10 2.79 -9.16 21.64
CA SER A 10 2.94 -10.43 20.94
C SER A 10 1.88 -11.45 21.38
N VAL A 11 1.22 -12.09 20.41
CA VAL A 11 0.18 -13.10 20.66
C VAL A 11 0.78 -14.50 20.49
N VAL A 12 0.91 -15.24 21.60
CA VAL A 12 1.43 -16.61 21.59
C VAL A 12 0.29 -17.63 21.54
N PHE A 13 0.09 -18.24 20.37
CA PHE A 13 -0.88 -19.32 20.20
C PHE A 13 -0.38 -20.62 20.85
N LYS A 14 -1.02 -21.04 21.94
CA LYS A 14 -0.79 -22.37 22.54
C LYS A 14 -1.65 -23.42 21.86
N SER A 15 -1.03 -24.31 21.09
CA SER A 15 -1.70 -25.50 20.53
C SER A 15 -2.12 -26.45 21.65
N ASN A 16 -3.42 -26.52 21.93
CA ASN A 16 -3.95 -27.35 23.01
C ASN A 16 -4.06 -28.82 22.57
N LYS A 17 -3.18 -29.70 23.09
CA LYS A 17 -3.26 -31.14 22.88
C LYS A 17 -4.04 -31.80 24.02
N ASN A 18 -5.28 -32.21 23.75
CA ASN A 18 -5.84 -33.54 24.07
C ASN A 18 -7.34 -33.60 23.71
N PRO A 19 -7.86 -34.75 23.21
CA PRO A 19 -9.29 -34.99 23.09
C PRO A 19 -9.88 -35.47 24.44
N PRO A 20 -11.20 -35.27 24.68
CA PRO A 20 -11.90 -35.95 25.76
C PRO A 20 -12.31 -37.37 25.35
N SER A 21 -11.87 -38.37 26.11
CA SER A 21 -12.49 -39.70 26.18
C SER A 21 -13.52 -39.73 27.30
N ASP A 22 -14.64 -40.44 27.14
CA ASP A 22 -15.46 -40.86 28.27
C ASP A 22 -16.17 -42.18 27.96
N ASP A 23 -16.24 -43.09 28.95
CA ASP A 23 -16.53 -44.51 28.78
C ASP A 23 -17.88 -44.95 29.39
N LYS A 24 -18.50 -45.97 28.76
CA LYS A 24 -19.25 -47.11 29.37
C LYS A 24 -19.45 -48.18 28.28
N LYS A 25 -18.95 -49.43 28.42
CA LYS A 25 -19.40 -50.52 29.33
C LYS A 25 -20.86 -50.93 29.07
N GLU A 26 -21.29 -52.19 28.96
CA GLU A 26 -20.72 -53.56 28.89
C GLU A 26 -21.90 -54.48 28.39
N GLU A 27 -21.83 -55.76 28.00
CA GLU A 27 -20.89 -56.91 28.10
C GLU A 27 -20.77 -57.57 26.68
N GLU A 28 -19.61 -57.95 26.15
CA GLU A 28 -18.90 -59.26 26.23
C GLU A 28 -19.56 -60.50 25.57
N THR A 29 -18.90 -61.03 24.53
CA THR A 29 -18.70 -62.49 24.34
C THR A 29 -17.47 -62.73 23.47
N VAL A 30 -16.62 -63.71 23.83
CA VAL A 30 -15.25 -63.88 23.31
C VAL A 30 -15.13 -65.15 22.46
N CYS A 31 -14.26 -65.08 21.42
CA CYS A 31 -13.34 -66.14 20.92
C CYS A 31 -12.71 -65.63 19.59
N ASP A 32 -11.39 -65.66 19.34
CA ASP A 32 -10.25 -65.88 20.24
C ASP A 32 -8.94 -65.30 19.64
N GLU A 33 -7.85 -65.36 20.41
CA GLU A 33 -6.44 -65.05 20.07
C GLU A 33 -5.94 -65.50 18.65
N VAL A 34 -4.85 -64.98 18.04
CA VAL A 34 -3.49 -64.69 18.58
C VAL A 34 -2.75 -63.59 17.77
N LYS A 35 -2.21 -62.58 18.49
CA LYS A 35 -0.85 -61.95 18.49
C LYS A 35 0.15 -62.28 17.32
N VAL A 36 1.14 -61.45 16.91
CA VAL A 36 1.73 -60.22 17.51
C VAL A 36 2.55 -59.34 16.52
N GLN A 37 2.42 -58.01 16.66
CA GLN A 37 3.39 -56.88 16.51
C GLN A 37 4.55 -56.82 15.46
N HIS A 38 4.63 -55.62 14.81
CA HIS A 38 5.82 -54.76 14.56
C HIS A 38 6.99 -55.27 13.66
N LYS A 39 7.86 -54.42 13.07
CA LYS A 39 8.25 -53.03 13.45
C LYS A 39 8.65 -52.12 12.27
N THR A 40 8.62 -50.81 12.55
CA THR A 40 9.04 -49.65 11.74
C THR A 40 10.53 -49.63 11.35
N SER A 41 10.85 -49.01 10.20
CA SER A 41 12.10 -48.26 9.96
C SER A 41 11.85 -47.08 9.02
N GLU A 42 12.59 -45.98 9.17
CA GLU A 42 12.39 -44.69 8.49
C GLU A 42 13.38 -44.47 7.32
N GLN A 43 13.03 -43.55 6.40
CA GLN A 43 13.86 -42.60 5.60
C GLN A 43 13.05 -42.20 4.34
N SER A 44 12.71 -40.94 4.03
CA SER A 44 13.43 -39.64 3.91
C SER A 44 14.00 -39.36 2.51
N ALA A 45 14.07 -38.06 2.14
CA ALA A 45 14.63 -37.50 0.89
C ALA A 45 13.69 -37.37 -0.34
N ASP A 46 12.87 -36.31 -0.32
CA ASP A 46 12.85 -35.21 -1.32
C ASP A 46 13.13 -35.44 -2.82
N THR A 47 12.20 -34.93 -3.66
CA THR A 47 12.44 -34.00 -4.81
C THR A 47 13.33 -34.51 -5.99
N LYS A 48 12.85 -34.63 -7.25
CA LYS A 48 12.34 -33.55 -8.13
C LYS A 48 11.91 -34.03 -9.55
N GLU A 49 11.10 -33.20 -10.22
CA GLU A 49 11.03 -32.96 -11.69
C GLU A 49 10.40 -34.00 -12.66
N PHE A 50 10.23 -33.55 -13.91
CA PHE A 50 9.10 -33.89 -14.81
C PHE A 50 9.53 -33.84 -16.30
N SER A 51 8.75 -34.46 -17.20
CA SER A 51 8.99 -34.66 -18.65
C SER A 51 9.90 -35.87 -18.99
N GLN A 52 9.81 -36.53 -20.15
CA GLN A 52 9.04 -36.18 -21.36
C GLN A 52 8.57 -37.40 -22.18
N ASP A 53 7.28 -37.40 -22.53
CA ASP A 53 6.61 -37.85 -23.78
C ASP A 53 7.32 -38.84 -24.76
N SER A 54 6.65 -39.96 -25.12
CA SER A 54 6.14 -40.18 -26.50
C SER A 54 5.56 -41.58 -26.83
N ASP A 55 4.48 -41.54 -27.63
CA ASP A 55 4.03 -42.48 -28.68
C ASP A 55 3.51 -43.94 -28.44
N LYS A 56 2.18 -44.06 -28.61
CA LYS A 56 1.44 -44.98 -29.51
C LYS A 56 1.37 -46.52 -29.29
N LYS A 57 0.10 -46.96 -29.13
CA LYS A 57 -0.56 -48.12 -29.80
C LYS A 57 -0.12 -49.55 -29.38
N ASP A 58 -0.97 -50.59 -29.47
CA ASP A 58 -2.32 -50.72 -30.04
C ASP A 58 -3.28 -51.54 -29.11
N GLU A 59 -4.38 -52.07 -29.67
CA GLU A 59 -5.43 -52.97 -29.13
C GLU A 59 -4.92 -54.10 -28.18
N GLU A 60 -5.71 -54.66 -27.25
CA GLU A 60 -6.87 -55.52 -27.54
C GLU A 60 -7.89 -55.61 -26.37
N THR A 61 -9.18 -55.84 -26.69
CA THR A 61 -10.27 -56.00 -25.71
C THR A 61 -10.80 -57.43 -25.68
N VAL A 62 -10.90 -58.04 -24.50
CA VAL A 62 -11.64 -59.30 -24.28
C VAL A 62 -12.60 -59.15 -23.10
N TYR A 63 -13.89 -59.23 -23.39
CA TYR A 63 -14.94 -59.56 -22.42
C TYR A 63 -15.51 -60.93 -22.83
N ASP A 64 -15.49 -61.92 -21.94
CA ASP A 64 -16.15 -63.20 -22.20
C ASP A 64 -17.68 -63.04 -22.16
N GLU A 65 -18.34 -63.51 -23.22
CA GLU A 65 -19.76 -63.25 -23.46
C GLU A 65 -20.69 -64.27 -22.75
N VAL A 66 -21.76 -63.76 -22.14
CA VAL A 66 -22.81 -64.58 -21.51
C VAL A 66 -23.59 -65.35 -22.58
N LYS A 67 -23.65 -66.68 -22.47
CA LYS A 67 -24.47 -67.51 -23.36
C LYS A 67 -25.53 -68.32 -22.61
N VAL A 68 -26.75 -67.80 -22.61
CA VAL A 68 -27.96 -68.49 -22.12
C VAL A 68 -28.93 -68.69 -23.28
N GLN A 69 -29.42 -69.91 -23.48
CA GLN A 69 -30.71 -70.16 -24.14
C GLN A 69 -31.47 -71.32 -23.50
N HIS A 70 -32.79 -71.29 -23.69
CA HIS A 70 -33.82 -72.14 -23.10
C HIS A 70 -33.89 -73.54 -23.80
N LYS A 71 -34.25 -74.63 -23.10
CA LYS A 71 -35.63 -75.11 -22.80
C LYS A 71 -36.41 -75.40 -24.11
N THR A 72 -37.03 -76.58 -24.35
CA THR A 72 -38.06 -77.22 -23.50
C THR A 72 -38.36 -78.68 -23.94
N SER A 73 -38.80 -79.51 -22.97
CA SER A 73 -39.56 -80.79 -22.98
C SER A 73 -39.83 -81.66 -24.25
N GLU A 74 -39.70 -82.99 -24.05
CA GLU A 74 -40.71 -84.08 -24.28
C GLU A 74 -41.29 -84.32 -25.70
N GLN A 75 -41.80 -85.50 -26.09
CA GLN A 75 -41.92 -86.85 -25.47
C GLN A 75 -42.08 -87.89 -26.61
N SER A 76 -41.60 -89.14 -26.42
CA SER A 76 -42.21 -90.40 -26.94
C SER A 76 -41.20 -91.56 -26.92
N ALA A 77 -41.71 -92.79 -26.94
CA ALA A 77 -40.95 -94.02 -27.16
C ALA A 77 -41.70 -94.85 -28.22
N ASP A 78 -41.00 -95.63 -29.05
CA ASP A 78 -41.65 -96.82 -29.64
C ASP A 78 -40.72 -97.99 -30.02
N THR A 79 -41.11 -99.14 -29.51
CA THR A 79 -40.95 -100.56 -29.87
C THR A 79 -40.18 -100.97 -31.16
N LYS A 80 -39.10 -101.75 -30.96
CA LYS A 80 -38.73 -103.06 -31.59
C LYS A 80 -37.29 -103.43 -31.17
N GLY A 81 -36.85 -104.69 -31.06
CA GLY A 81 -37.49 -105.99 -31.35
C GLY A 81 -36.53 -106.88 -32.18
N PHE A 82 -35.98 -107.95 -31.59
CA PHE A 82 -35.03 -108.86 -32.27
C PHE A 82 -35.08 -110.29 -31.69
N SER A 83 -34.70 -111.29 -32.50
CA SER A 83 -34.68 -112.74 -32.21
C SER A 83 -33.47 -113.17 -31.33
N GLN A 84 -33.24 -114.42 -30.87
CA GLN A 84 -33.87 -115.78 -30.95
C GLN A 84 -33.31 -116.61 -29.72
N ASP A 85 -33.45 -117.92 -29.46
CA ASP A 85 -33.98 -119.12 -30.16
C ASP A 85 -34.32 -120.30 -29.17
N SER A 86 -34.88 -121.39 -29.70
CA SER A 86 -34.75 -122.82 -29.35
C SER A 86 -34.85 -123.37 -27.89
N ASP A 87 -35.86 -124.24 -27.66
CA ASP A 87 -35.80 -125.63 -27.10
C ASP A 87 -35.07 -125.95 -25.75
N LYS A 88 -35.55 -126.86 -24.87
CA LYS A 88 -36.70 -127.82 -24.89
C LYS A 88 -37.00 -128.45 -23.50
N ILE A 89 -38.28 -128.79 -23.22
CA ILE A 89 -38.77 -129.99 -22.45
C ILE A 89 -38.53 -130.05 -20.90
N HIS A 90 -39.37 -130.62 -19.99
CA HIS A 90 -40.63 -131.44 -20.00
C HIS A 90 -41.65 -130.97 -18.90
N GLU A 91 -42.88 -131.54 -18.94
CA GLU A 91 -44.12 -131.48 -18.10
C GLU A 91 -44.07 -131.37 -16.54
N GLU A 92 -45.14 -130.99 -15.76
CA GLU A 92 -46.42 -130.24 -16.01
C GLU A 92 -46.65 -129.13 -14.92
N THR A 93 -47.60 -129.02 -13.95
CA THR A 93 -48.82 -129.77 -13.54
C THR A 93 -49.95 -128.86 -12.94
N ARG A 94 -51.23 -129.18 -13.23
CA ARG A 94 -52.52 -128.68 -12.63
C ARG A 94 -52.48 -128.30 -11.12
N ARG A 95 -52.96 -127.12 -10.68
CA ARG A 95 -54.37 -126.58 -10.51
C ARG A 95 -55.19 -127.21 -9.34
N PRO A 96 -56.23 -126.54 -8.76
CA PRO A 96 -56.54 -125.09 -8.64
C PRO A 96 -57.26 -124.66 -7.30
N HIS A 97 -57.83 -123.44 -7.28
CA HIS A 97 -58.86 -122.84 -6.38
C HIS A 97 -58.36 -122.28 -5.02
N CYS A 98 -58.65 -121.04 -4.54
CA CYS A 98 -59.48 -119.87 -4.91
C CYS A 98 -60.70 -119.59 -3.98
N GLN A 99 -60.46 -118.91 -2.85
CA GLN A 99 -61.49 -118.17 -2.09
C GLN A 99 -60.86 -117.09 -1.17
N CYS A 100 -60.41 -115.95 -1.74
CA CYS A 100 -59.87 -114.81 -0.96
C CYS A 100 -60.03 -113.42 -1.64
N LEU A 101 -60.34 -113.38 -2.94
CA LEU A 101 -60.12 -112.21 -3.80
C LEU A 101 -60.97 -110.95 -3.49
N ALA A 102 -62.17 -111.09 -2.93
CA ALA A 102 -63.08 -109.95 -2.71
C ALA A 102 -62.54 -108.96 -1.66
N CYS A 103 -62.07 -109.46 -0.52
CA CYS A 103 -61.51 -108.62 0.54
C CYS A 103 -60.18 -107.98 0.11
N CYS A 104 -59.33 -108.73 -0.61
CA CYS A 104 -58.07 -108.22 -1.12
C CYS A 104 -58.25 -107.06 -2.10
N LEU A 105 -59.25 -107.12 -3.00
CA LEU A 105 -59.52 -106.03 -3.94
C LEU A 105 -60.01 -104.75 -3.22
N GLY A 106 -60.90 -104.88 -2.24
CA GLY A 106 -61.34 -103.73 -1.43
C GLY A 106 -60.18 -103.06 -0.67
N ILE A 107 -59.31 -103.86 -0.05
CA ILE A 107 -58.12 -103.38 0.66
C ILE A 107 -57.13 -102.72 -0.32
N LEU A 108 -56.89 -103.30 -1.50
CA LEU A 108 -56.05 -102.71 -2.54
C LEU A 108 -56.59 -101.36 -3.04
N CYS A 109 -57.90 -101.23 -3.26
CA CYS A 109 -58.50 -99.94 -3.61
C CYS A 109 -58.32 -98.89 -2.50
N VAL A 110 -58.46 -99.26 -1.22
CA VAL A 110 -58.23 -98.34 -0.09
C VAL A 110 -56.75 -97.94 0.02
N ILE A 111 -55.81 -98.86 -0.22
CA ILE A 111 -54.36 -98.57 -0.22
C ILE A 111 -53.97 -97.69 -1.41
N LEU A 112 -54.54 -97.92 -2.60
CA LEU A 112 -54.30 -97.07 -3.77
C LEU A 112 -54.90 -95.67 -3.58
N LEU A 113 -56.11 -95.56 -3.01
CA LEU A 113 -56.72 -94.27 -2.72
C LEU A 113 -55.97 -93.52 -1.62
N SER A 114 -55.52 -94.18 -0.54
CA SER A 114 -54.71 -93.52 0.49
C SER A 114 -53.33 -93.12 -0.02
N GLY A 115 -52.71 -93.92 -0.89
CA GLY A 115 -51.48 -93.58 -1.60
C GLY A 115 -51.63 -92.38 -2.54
N ILE A 116 -52.72 -92.32 -3.31
CA ILE A 116 -53.06 -91.17 -4.17
C ILE A 116 -53.34 -89.91 -3.32
N ILE A 117 -54.11 -90.02 -2.24
CA ILE A 117 -54.38 -88.90 -1.33
C ILE A 117 -53.08 -88.41 -0.67
N ALA A 118 -52.23 -89.31 -0.19
CA ALA A 118 -50.93 -88.95 0.38
C ALA A 118 -50.00 -88.30 -0.65
N MET A 119 -49.98 -88.78 -1.90
CA MET A 119 -49.22 -88.17 -2.99
C MET A 119 -49.76 -86.77 -3.35
N MET A 120 -51.09 -86.61 -3.44
CA MET A 120 -51.74 -85.32 -3.70
C MET A 120 -51.48 -84.31 -2.58
N VAL A 121 -51.51 -84.75 -1.30
CA VAL A 121 -51.16 -83.92 -0.15
C VAL A 121 -49.67 -83.57 -0.16
N HIS A 122 -48.78 -84.50 -0.49
CA HIS A 122 -47.34 -84.22 -0.60
C HIS A 122 -47.03 -83.24 -1.75
N LEU A 123 -47.69 -83.38 -2.90
CA LEU A 123 -47.57 -82.46 -4.03
C LEU A 123 -48.10 -81.07 -3.67
N ALA A 124 -49.28 -80.98 -3.03
CA ALA A 124 -49.85 -79.71 -2.57
C ALA A 124 -48.96 -79.03 -1.52
N LEU A 125 -48.48 -79.77 -0.51
CA LEU A 125 -47.58 -79.24 0.53
C LEU A 125 -46.27 -78.72 -0.08
N LYS A 126 -45.66 -79.49 -1.00
CA LYS A 126 -44.47 -79.04 -1.73
C LYS A 126 -44.76 -77.76 -2.51
N GLN A 127 -45.85 -77.74 -3.28
CA GLN A 127 -46.21 -76.58 -4.10
C GLN A 127 -46.54 -75.33 -3.24
N THR A 128 -47.03 -75.48 -2.00
CA THR A 128 -47.14 -74.38 -1.03
C THR A 128 -45.81 -73.95 -0.42
N CYS A 129 -44.84 -74.86 -0.25
CA CYS A 129 -43.50 -74.55 0.25
C CYS A 129 -42.70 -73.78 -0.80
N ASP A 130 -42.63 -74.32 -2.03
CA ASP A 130 -41.96 -73.71 -3.19
C ASP A 130 -42.53 -72.28 -3.44
N ALA A 131 -43.83 -72.08 -3.24
CA ALA A 131 -44.48 -70.76 -3.35
C ALA A 131 -44.12 -69.79 -2.20
N SER A 132 -43.87 -70.29 -0.99
CA SER A 132 -43.45 -69.47 0.14
C SER A 132 -42.01 -68.99 -0.02
N GLU A 133 -41.10 -69.88 -0.44
CA GLU A 133 -39.71 -69.52 -0.74
C GLU A 133 -39.63 -68.54 -1.92
N LEU A 134 -40.39 -68.77 -2.99
CA LEU A 134 -40.49 -67.85 -4.13
C LEU A 134 -41.01 -66.46 -3.72
N LYS A 135 -41.96 -66.40 -2.78
CA LYS A 135 -42.44 -65.12 -2.24
C LYS A 135 -41.33 -64.42 -1.44
N GLN A 136 -40.69 -65.10 -0.50
CA GLN A 136 -39.63 -64.52 0.32
C GLN A 136 -38.43 -64.05 -0.54
N LEU A 137 -38.06 -64.81 -1.57
CA LEU A 137 -37.02 -64.43 -2.53
C LEU A 137 -37.41 -63.17 -3.32
N LYS A 138 -38.69 -63.03 -3.71
CA LYS A 138 -39.20 -61.84 -4.39
C LYS A 138 -39.21 -60.62 -3.46
N ASP A 139 -39.71 -60.77 -2.24
CA ASP A 139 -39.77 -59.69 -1.24
C ASP A 139 -38.34 -59.21 -0.89
N ASN A 140 -37.38 -60.14 -0.73
CA ASN A 140 -35.94 -59.84 -0.57
C ASN A 140 -35.35 -59.12 -1.80
N LEU A 141 -35.70 -59.53 -3.02
CA LEU A 141 -35.23 -58.89 -4.25
C LEU A 141 -35.75 -57.44 -4.37
N THR A 142 -37.00 -57.18 -3.97
CA THR A 142 -37.53 -55.82 -3.91
C THR A 142 -36.77 -54.96 -2.90
N ALA A 143 -36.56 -55.47 -1.67
CA ALA A 143 -35.77 -54.74 -0.66
C ALA A 143 -34.32 -54.47 -1.12
N LEU A 144 -33.71 -55.39 -1.87
CA LEU A 144 -32.37 -55.20 -2.44
C LEU A 144 -32.35 -54.09 -3.51
N LEU A 145 -33.41 -53.97 -4.31
CA LEU A 145 -33.56 -52.89 -5.30
C LEU A 145 -33.77 -51.53 -4.62
N ASP A 146 -34.62 -51.46 -3.59
CA ASP A 146 -34.83 -50.22 -2.81
C ASP A 146 -33.52 -49.72 -2.17
N VAL A 147 -32.71 -50.64 -1.62
CA VAL A 147 -31.38 -50.33 -1.07
C VAL A 147 -30.41 -49.87 -2.16
N LYS A 148 -30.41 -50.52 -3.33
CA LYS A 148 -29.56 -50.13 -4.47
C LYS A 148 -29.91 -48.73 -4.98
N ASP A 149 -31.19 -48.40 -5.09
CA ASP A 149 -31.64 -47.11 -5.62
C ASP A 149 -31.39 -45.99 -4.59
N ASN A 150 -31.52 -46.28 -3.28
CA ASN A 150 -31.10 -45.39 -2.19
C ASN A 150 -29.59 -45.08 -2.25
N LEU A 151 -28.75 -46.12 -2.35
CA LEU A 151 -27.30 -45.96 -2.52
C LEU A 151 -26.94 -45.18 -3.79
N THR A 152 -27.66 -45.41 -4.89
CA THR A 152 -27.46 -44.68 -6.16
C THR A 152 -27.76 -43.19 -5.99
N ASN A 153 -28.88 -42.84 -5.36
CA ASN A 153 -29.24 -41.45 -5.04
C ASN A 153 -28.19 -40.80 -4.10
N ARG A 154 -27.79 -41.50 -3.03
CA ARG A 154 -26.78 -40.99 -2.09
C ARG A 154 -25.41 -40.77 -2.75
N ASN A 155 -25.01 -41.62 -3.69
CA ASN A 155 -23.80 -41.42 -4.49
C ASN A 155 -23.92 -40.23 -5.45
N GLN A 156 -25.08 -40.01 -6.08
CA GLN A 156 -25.32 -38.82 -6.90
C GLN A 156 -25.25 -37.53 -6.07
N GLN A 157 -25.84 -37.53 -4.86
CA GLN A 157 -25.74 -36.40 -3.94
C GLN A 157 -24.28 -36.12 -3.56
N LEU A 158 -23.52 -37.13 -3.11
CA LEU A 158 -22.11 -37.00 -2.78
C LEU A 158 -21.25 -36.53 -3.97
N SER A 159 -21.60 -36.89 -5.20
CA SER A 159 -20.95 -36.35 -6.41
C SER A 159 -21.20 -34.85 -6.55
N SER A 160 -22.45 -34.39 -6.36
CA SER A 160 -22.78 -32.96 -6.44
C SER A 160 -22.15 -32.12 -5.31
N GLU A 161 -22.08 -32.66 -4.09
CA GLU A 161 -21.42 -32.02 -2.94
C GLU A 161 -19.90 -31.88 -3.18
N ASN A 162 -19.26 -32.90 -3.78
CA ASN A 162 -17.85 -32.83 -4.19
C ASN A 162 -17.60 -31.81 -5.32
N GLU A 163 -18.50 -31.71 -6.32
CA GLU A 163 -18.39 -30.67 -7.36
C GLU A 163 -18.49 -29.26 -6.78
N GLU A 164 -19.42 -29.03 -5.85
CA GLU A 164 -19.54 -27.73 -5.18
C GLU A 164 -18.31 -27.41 -4.32
N LEU A 165 -17.83 -28.37 -3.53
CA LEU A 165 -16.61 -28.22 -2.73
C LEU A 165 -15.39 -27.88 -3.60
N ASN A 166 -15.24 -28.53 -4.76
CA ASN A 166 -14.16 -28.26 -5.70
C ASN A 166 -14.26 -26.85 -6.32
N ARG A 167 -15.48 -26.39 -6.70
CA ARG A 167 -15.71 -25.01 -7.16
C ARG A 167 -15.35 -23.99 -6.09
N ASN A 168 -15.74 -24.25 -4.84
CA ASN A 168 -15.43 -23.40 -3.69
C ASN A 168 -13.92 -23.35 -3.41
N TYR A 169 -13.21 -24.48 -3.55
CA TYR A 169 -11.75 -24.55 -3.43
C TYR A 169 -11.05 -23.72 -4.51
N SER A 170 -11.42 -23.87 -5.79
CA SER A 170 -10.85 -23.06 -6.89
C SER A 170 -11.11 -21.56 -6.72
N ASN A 171 -12.30 -21.16 -6.27
CA ASN A 171 -12.61 -19.77 -5.95
C ASN A 171 -11.72 -19.23 -4.81
N LEU A 172 -11.56 -20.01 -3.73
CA LEU A 172 -10.70 -19.63 -2.61
C LEU A 172 -9.22 -19.48 -3.02
N GLN A 173 -8.72 -20.34 -3.91
CA GLN A 173 -7.37 -20.21 -4.47
C GLN A 173 -7.20 -18.87 -5.22
N VAL A 174 -8.13 -18.51 -6.09
CA VAL A 174 -8.10 -17.23 -6.83
C VAL A 174 -8.17 -16.02 -5.87
N GLN A 175 -8.95 -16.11 -4.79
CA GLN A 175 -8.98 -15.06 -3.75
C GLN A 175 -7.62 -14.93 -3.03
N TYR A 176 -6.95 -16.04 -2.75
CA TYR A 176 -5.61 -16.05 -2.15
C TYR A 176 -4.57 -15.42 -3.08
N GLU A 177 -4.55 -15.81 -4.37
CA GLU A 177 -3.65 -15.25 -5.39
C GLU A 177 -3.83 -13.73 -5.55
N ASN A 178 -5.08 -13.25 -5.62
CA ASN A 178 -5.41 -11.82 -5.65
C ASN A 178 -4.90 -11.08 -4.39
N LEU A 179 -5.05 -11.68 -3.21
CA LEU A 179 -4.59 -11.10 -1.95
C LEU A 179 -3.05 -11.03 -1.88
N THR A 180 -2.35 -12.07 -2.31
CA THR A 180 -0.89 -12.09 -2.42
C THR A 180 -0.39 -11.01 -3.38
N GLN A 181 -1.05 -10.83 -4.54
CA GLN A 181 -0.72 -9.74 -5.46
C GLN A 181 -0.92 -8.36 -4.80
N ALA A 182 -2.08 -8.13 -4.16
CA ALA A 182 -2.36 -6.88 -3.47
C ALA A 182 -1.33 -6.56 -2.36
N TYR A 183 -0.88 -7.58 -1.61
CA TYR A 183 0.17 -7.44 -0.61
C TYR A 183 1.50 -6.98 -1.22
N SER A 184 1.96 -7.62 -2.30
CA SER A 184 3.22 -7.22 -2.98
C SER A 184 3.17 -5.79 -3.54
N VAL A 185 2.00 -5.33 -4.01
CA VAL A 185 1.81 -3.95 -4.48
C VAL A 185 1.88 -2.97 -3.30
N LEU A 186 1.32 -3.33 -2.14
CA LEU A 186 1.37 -2.52 -0.92
C LEU A 186 2.80 -2.41 -0.37
N GLU A 187 3.55 -3.52 -0.33
CA GLU A 187 4.96 -3.55 0.10
C GLU A 187 5.86 -2.65 -0.78
N ARG A 188 5.66 -2.71 -2.11
CA ARG A 188 6.32 -1.82 -3.08
C ARG A 188 5.91 -0.35 -2.92
N ASN A 189 4.69 -0.06 -2.46
CA ASN A 189 4.25 1.29 -2.16
C ASN A 189 4.87 1.81 -0.85
N ILE A 190 4.95 0.97 0.19
CA ILE A 190 5.59 1.31 1.48
C ILE A 190 7.07 1.63 1.27
N THR A 191 7.82 0.77 0.59
CA THR A 191 9.25 0.98 0.31
C THR A 191 9.52 2.26 -0.50
N ASN A 192 8.67 2.59 -1.47
CA ASN A 192 8.74 3.86 -2.21
C ASN A 192 8.49 5.07 -1.28
N LEU A 193 7.43 5.04 -0.47
CA LEU A 193 7.13 6.11 0.50
C LEU A 193 8.24 6.28 1.55
N THR A 194 8.87 5.19 2.00
CA THR A 194 10.03 5.25 2.90
C THR A 194 11.22 5.97 2.25
N ALA A 195 11.54 5.64 0.99
CA ALA A 195 12.61 6.32 0.26
C ALA A 195 12.30 7.80 -0.01
N GLN A 196 11.05 8.14 -0.33
CA GLN A 196 10.61 9.53 -0.49
C GLN A 196 10.72 10.33 0.83
N ASN A 197 10.36 9.73 1.96
CA ASN A 197 10.51 10.37 3.26
C ASN A 197 11.99 10.61 3.60
N GLN A 198 12.88 9.63 3.36
CA GLN A 198 14.32 9.79 3.59
C GLN A 198 14.94 10.93 2.75
N GLU A 199 14.53 11.06 1.49
CA GLU A 199 14.94 12.18 0.62
C GLU A 199 14.43 13.52 1.15
N LEU A 200 13.17 13.60 1.60
CA LEU A 200 12.59 14.81 2.21
C LEU A 200 13.29 15.20 3.53
N GLU A 201 13.73 14.24 4.34
CA GLU A 201 14.53 14.49 5.54
C GLU A 201 15.93 15.03 5.21
N SER A 202 16.59 14.45 4.20
CA SER A 202 17.87 14.95 3.67
C SER A 202 17.75 16.40 3.18
N GLN A 203 16.68 16.72 2.43
CA GLN A 203 16.38 18.08 1.98
C GLN A 203 16.09 19.03 3.15
N ARG A 204 15.28 18.61 4.13
CA ARG A 204 14.99 19.37 5.37
C ARG A 204 16.27 19.77 6.09
N ASP A 205 17.21 18.84 6.24
CA ASP A 205 18.42 19.07 7.02
C ASP A 205 19.43 19.95 6.27
N ASN A 206 19.52 19.79 4.94
CA ASN A 206 20.26 20.70 4.05
C ASN A 206 19.73 22.15 4.13
N LEU A 207 18.41 22.36 3.99
CA LEU A 207 17.80 23.69 4.14
C LEU A 207 18.02 24.26 5.55
N THR A 208 17.92 23.42 6.58
CA THR A 208 18.16 23.81 7.98
C THR A 208 19.60 24.28 8.20
N GLN A 209 20.59 23.65 7.54
CA GLN A 209 21.98 24.10 7.62
C GLN A 209 22.19 25.44 6.89
N GLN A 210 21.64 25.58 5.68
CA GLN A 210 21.73 26.85 4.92
C GLN A 210 21.14 28.03 5.71
N ILE A 211 20.04 27.83 6.44
CA ILE A 211 19.45 28.85 7.31
C ILE A 211 20.43 29.25 8.43
N LYS A 212 21.06 28.28 9.12
CA LYS A 212 22.06 28.54 10.17
C LYS A 212 23.29 29.29 9.64
N ASP A 213 23.75 28.93 8.45
CA ASP A 213 24.92 29.56 7.81
C ASP A 213 24.61 31.02 7.42
N MET A 214 23.44 31.25 6.83
CA MET A 214 22.95 32.61 6.51
C MET A 214 22.74 33.46 7.77
N GLU A 215 22.14 32.90 8.82
CA GLU A 215 21.99 33.58 10.12
C GLU A 215 23.35 33.97 10.73
N THR A 216 24.32 33.05 10.69
CA THR A 216 25.65 33.26 11.27
C THR A 216 26.39 34.36 10.51
N LYS A 217 26.35 34.32 9.17
CA LYS A 217 26.91 35.37 8.34
C LYS A 217 26.23 36.72 8.57
N TRP A 218 24.89 36.76 8.64
CA TRP A 218 24.15 38.00 8.91
C TRP A 218 24.49 38.61 10.29
N LYS A 219 24.74 37.78 11.30
CA LYS A 219 25.22 38.23 12.62
C LYS A 219 26.62 38.87 12.50
N ASP A 220 27.55 38.21 11.81
CA ASP A 220 28.92 38.70 11.61
C ASP A 220 29.00 39.98 10.75
N ASP A 221 28.30 40.01 9.62
CA ASP A 221 28.17 41.19 8.74
C ASP A 221 27.64 42.42 9.52
N ASN A 222 26.67 42.21 10.42
CA ASN A 222 26.10 43.29 11.25
C ASN A 222 27.02 43.72 12.40
N VAL A 223 27.67 42.79 13.09
CA VAL A 223 28.67 43.11 14.13
C VAL A 223 29.83 43.90 13.52
N THR A 224 30.34 43.46 12.37
CA THR A 224 31.38 44.15 11.62
C THR A 224 30.94 45.55 11.17
N ARG A 225 29.71 45.69 10.64
CA ARG A 225 29.14 46.99 10.25
C ARG A 225 28.94 47.94 11.44
N ALA A 226 28.51 47.42 12.59
CA ALA A 226 28.35 48.20 13.81
C ALA A 226 29.71 48.66 14.35
N GLN A 227 30.69 47.76 14.44
CA GLN A 227 32.05 48.07 14.89
C GLN A 227 32.72 49.12 13.97
N TRP A 228 32.66 48.96 12.65
CA TRP A 228 33.14 49.97 11.69
C TRP A 228 32.45 51.32 11.89
N SER A 229 31.12 51.31 12.07
CA SER A 229 30.35 52.54 12.29
C SER A 229 30.76 53.26 13.58
N ILE A 230 31.13 52.52 14.63
CA ILE A 230 31.67 53.10 15.86
C ILE A 230 33.09 53.63 15.61
N ASP A 231 33.99 52.85 15.01
CA ASP A 231 35.39 53.25 14.78
C ASP A 231 35.54 54.50 13.90
N GLN A 232 34.57 54.81 13.05
CA GLN A 232 34.54 56.03 12.23
C GLN A 232 34.33 57.33 13.02
N TYR A 233 33.66 57.29 14.17
CA TYR A 233 33.47 58.45 15.06
C TYR A 233 34.28 58.34 16.35
N CYS A 234 34.55 57.11 16.80
CA CYS A 234 35.28 56.75 18.00
C CYS A 234 36.49 55.89 17.63
N PRO A 235 37.50 56.44 16.90
CA PRO A 235 38.73 55.74 16.60
C PRO A 235 39.44 55.29 17.89
N LYS A 236 40.14 54.16 17.79
CA LYS A 236 40.95 53.60 18.87
C LYS A 236 42.43 53.91 18.64
N ASP A 237 43.11 54.39 19.68
CA ASP A 237 44.55 54.62 19.70
C ASP A 237 45.21 53.87 20.88
N ASN A 238 46.46 54.22 21.19
CA ASN A 238 47.22 53.59 22.30
C ASN A 238 46.74 54.03 23.70
N ASN A 239 46.01 55.14 23.80
CA ASN A 239 45.51 55.72 25.05
C ASN A 239 44.05 55.31 25.35
N GLY A 240 43.29 54.89 24.34
CA GLY A 240 41.94 54.39 24.51
C GLY A 240 41.10 54.50 23.24
N ARG A 241 39.87 55.01 23.40
CA ARG A 241 38.94 55.30 22.31
C ARG A 241 38.42 56.72 22.49
N THR A 242 38.71 57.58 21.53
CA THR A 242 38.36 59.01 21.59
C THR A 242 37.22 59.27 20.62
N CYS A 243 36.05 59.66 21.13
CA CYS A 243 34.86 59.92 20.32
C CYS A 243 34.77 61.38 19.91
N GLU A 244 34.47 61.63 18.64
CA GLU A 244 34.18 62.94 18.07
C GLU A 244 32.75 63.01 17.56
N ALA A 245 32.13 64.18 17.67
CA ALA A 245 30.74 64.38 17.24
C ALA A 245 30.56 64.18 15.73
N CYS A 246 31.64 64.30 14.94
CA CYS A 246 31.69 64.09 13.50
C CYS A 246 32.89 63.22 13.11
N GLN A 247 32.74 62.45 12.03
CA GLN A 247 33.84 61.65 11.46
C GLN A 247 34.98 62.55 10.95
N GLN A 248 36.19 62.01 10.84
CA GLN A 248 37.32 62.74 10.25
C GLN A 248 36.98 63.25 8.84
N GLN A 249 37.49 64.43 8.49
CA GLN A 249 37.17 65.17 7.25
C GLN A 249 35.72 65.67 7.11
N TRP A 250 34.88 65.55 8.15
CA TRP A 250 33.57 66.23 8.20
C TRP A 250 33.64 67.48 9.07
N TYR A 251 33.07 68.58 8.58
CA TYR A 251 32.94 69.82 9.35
C TYR A 251 31.83 69.69 10.39
N ASN A 252 32.18 69.88 11.66
CA ASN A 252 31.22 69.95 12.77
C ASN A 252 30.63 71.36 12.89
N ASN A 253 29.29 71.46 12.89
CA ASN A 253 28.54 72.70 13.05
C ASN A 253 27.55 72.63 14.23
N GLN A 254 27.88 71.86 15.28
CA GLN A 254 27.13 71.59 16.52
C GLN A 254 25.78 70.87 16.35
N SER A 255 25.04 71.18 15.28
CA SER A 255 23.73 70.62 14.95
C SER A 255 23.77 69.60 13.80
N SER A 256 24.88 69.53 13.05
CA SER A 256 25.08 68.63 11.91
C SER A 256 26.56 68.53 11.55
N CYS A 257 26.93 67.40 10.95
CA CYS A 257 28.21 67.17 10.30
C CYS A 257 28.04 67.34 8.78
N TYR A 258 28.99 68.01 8.13
CA TYR A 258 28.95 68.24 6.67
C TYR A 258 30.23 67.84 5.94
N ALA A 259 30.07 67.30 4.73
CA ALA A 259 31.18 67.10 3.78
C ALA A 259 30.91 67.94 2.52
N VAL A 260 31.88 68.81 2.18
CA VAL A 260 31.76 69.79 1.09
C VAL A 260 32.57 69.30 -0.10
N ASN A 261 31.90 68.82 -1.14
CA ASN A 261 32.54 68.18 -2.29
C ASN A 261 32.76 69.22 -3.39
N ASN A 262 33.90 69.92 -3.30
CA ASN A 262 34.38 70.91 -4.28
C ASN A 262 34.84 70.22 -5.58
N ALA A 263 33.89 69.66 -6.33
CA ALA A 263 34.19 68.85 -7.51
C ALA A 263 34.54 69.71 -8.74
N GLU A 264 35.66 69.33 -9.38
CA GLU A 264 36.04 69.81 -10.71
C GLU A 264 34.98 69.52 -11.76
N ARG A 265 34.90 70.36 -12.81
CA ARG A 265 33.77 70.37 -13.76
C ARG A 265 33.46 69.02 -14.43
N SER A 266 34.46 68.16 -14.65
CA SER A 266 34.27 66.80 -15.19
C SER A 266 33.65 65.82 -14.18
N ASN A 267 33.84 66.07 -12.88
CA ASN A 267 33.50 65.18 -11.77
C ASN A 267 32.25 65.67 -11.02
N GLN A 268 31.68 66.80 -11.44
CA GLN A 268 30.41 67.35 -10.96
C GLN A 268 29.24 66.41 -11.30
N LYS A 269 28.23 66.44 -10.43
CA LYS A 269 27.16 65.45 -10.38
C LYS A 269 25.78 66.08 -10.60
N THR A 270 24.84 65.31 -11.14
CA THR A 270 23.40 65.59 -11.06
C THR A 270 22.93 65.51 -9.61
N TRP A 271 21.71 65.98 -9.32
CA TRP A 271 21.19 65.93 -7.95
C TRP A 271 21.08 64.47 -7.45
N GLU A 272 20.61 63.56 -8.31
CA GLU A 272 20.54 62.12 -8.06
C GLU A 272 21.93 61.50 -7.84
N GLU A 273 22.90 61.72 -8.76
CA GLU A 273 24.27 61.20 -8.63
C GLU A 273 24.96 61.70 -7.33
N ALA A 274 24.68 62.95 -6.93
CA ALA A 274 25.20 63.56 -5.71
C ALA A 274 24.54 62.99 -4.45
N ARG A 275 23.24 62.69 -4.51
CA ARG A 275 22.51 62.03 -3.43
C ARG A 275 23.02 60.62 -3.18
N GLU A 276 23.29 59.86 -4.23
CA GLU A 276 23.89 58.52 -4.14
C GLU A 276 25.31 58.57 -3.56
N ASP A 277 26.12 59.55 -3.97
CA ASP A 277 27.47 59.78 -3.42
C ASP A 277 27.46 60.09 -1.91
N CYS A 278 26.48 60.87 -1.43
CA CYS A 278 26.29 61.11 0.01
C CYS A 278 25.80 59.86 0.75
N ARG A 279 24.89 59.09 0.15
CA ARG A 279 24.38 57.83 0.72
C ARG A 279 25.48 56.79 0.88
N GLY A 280 26.41 56.71 -0.07
CA GLY A 280 27.64 55.90 0.05
C GLY A 280 28.57 56.30 1.21
N LYS A 281 28.39 57.48 1.81
CA LYS A 281 29.14 57.98 2.98
C LYS A 281 28.31 57.93 4.29
N ASN A 282 27.28 57.09 4.34
CA ASN A 282 26.28 57.00 5.41
C ASN A 282 25.73 58.39 5.79
N SER A 283 25.25 59.12 4.79
CA SER A 283 24.66 60.47 4.89
C SER A 283 23.58 60.66 3.83
N ASP A 284 23.01 61.86 3.71
CA ASP A 284 22.24 62.26 2.52
C ASP A 284 22.69 63.70 2.12
N LEU A 285 22.07 64.34 1.13
CA LEU A 285 22.37 65.74 0.81
C LEU A 285 22.00 66.67 1.97
N ALA A 286 22.69 67.81 2.09
CA ALA A 286 22.55 68.72 3.23
C ALA A 286 21.11 69.22 3.45
N VAL A 287 20.54 68.87 4.62
CA VAL A 287 19.29 69.43 5.14
C VAL A 287 19.57 70.70 5.94
N ILE A 288 18.71 71.71 5.80
CA ILE A 288 18.91 73.05 6.38
C ILE A 288 17.59 73.52 7.02
N VAL A 289 17.44 73.28 8.32
CA VAL A 289 16.25 73.64 9.11
C VAL A 289 16.51 74.69 10.19
N ASN A 290 17.77 74.98 10.53
CA ASN A 290 18.13 76.01 11.52
C ASN A 290 19.20 76.99 11.02
N GLU A 291 19.33 78.12 11.73
CA GLU A 291 20.20 79.25 11.35
C GLU A 291 21.69 78.89 11.34
N ALA A 292 22.15 77.96 12.19
CA ALA A 292 23.53 77.49 12.18
C ALA A 292 23.83 76.65 10.92
N GLN A 293 22.96 75.70 10.58
CA GLN A 293 23.07 74.89 9.34
C GLN A 293 23.07 75.76 8.08
N LYS A 294 22.18 76.76 8.07
CA LYS A 294 22.08 77.78 7.02
C LYS A 294 23.39 78.54 6.89
N LYS A 295 23.89 79.11 7.98
CA LYS A 295 25.17 79.81 8.01
C LYS A 295 26.30 78.94 7.46
N PHE A 296 26.44 77.70 7.92
CA PHE A 296 27.46 76.78 7.42
C PHE A 296 27.35 76.57 5.90
N THR A 297 26.15 76.28 5.39
CA THR A 297 25.97 76.03 3.95
C THR A 297 26.29 77.29 3.13
N THR A 298 25.87 78.47 3.58
CA THR A 298 26.18 79.75 2.93
C THR A 298 27.67 80.06 2.95
N ASP A 299 28.34 79.84 4.09
CA ASP A 299 29.77 80.12 4.27
C ASP A 299 30.67 79.17 3.46
N ASN A 300 30.20 77.96 3.11
CA ASN A 300 31.00 76.90 2.46
C ASN A 300 30.57 76.56 1.01
N SER A 301 29.52 77.17 0.46
CA SER A 301 29.13 77.00 -0.96
C SER A 301 29.84 78.02 -1.87
N TRP A 302 31.18 78.02 -1.88
CA TRP A 302 32.00 79.08 -2.47
C TRP A 302 31.82 79.29 -3.98
N LYS A 303 31.76 80.55 -4.41
CA LYS A 303 31.71 80.91 -5.84
C LYS A 303 33.09 80.80 -6.48
N GLN A 304 33.51 79.58 -6.81
CA GLN A 304 34.79 79.28 -7.46
C GLN A 304 34.67 79.13 -8.98
N ALA A 305 35.80 79.23 -9.69
CA ALA A 305 35.83 79.04 -11.14
C ALA A 305 35.37 77.62 -11.50
N GLY A 306 34.36 77.51 -12.37
CA GLY A 306 33.81 76.22 -12.79
C GLY A 306 32.74 75.61 -11.87
N ILE A 307 32.45 76.20 -10.70
CA ILE A 307 31.36 75.77 -9.82
C ILE A 307 30.18 76.75 -9.93
N SER A 308 29.06 76.28 -10.49
CA SER A 308 27.83 77.08 -10.68
C SER A 308 26.92 77.12 -9.44
N GLY A 309 27.09 76.16 -8.53
CA GLY A 309 26.27 75.96 -7.34
C GLY A 309 26.67 74.66 -6.63
N TYR A 310 26.12 74.47 -5.42
CA TYR A 310 26.27 73.25 -4.62
C TYR A 310 24.91 72.61 -4.38
N TRP A 311 24.73 71.35 -4.78
CA TRP A 311 23.52 70.61 -4.44
C TRP A 311 23.33 70.51 -2.93
N ILE A 312 22.11 70.85 -2.51
CA ILE A 312 21.58 70.65 -1.17
C ILE A 312 20.39 69.72 -1.23
N GLY A 313 19.94 69.21 -0.08
CA GLY A 313 18.93 68.17 0.01
C GLY A 313 17.50 68.64 -0.22
N LEU A 314 17.26 69.63 -1.08
CA LEU A 314 15.96 70.27 -1.30
C LEU A 314 15.48 70.06 -2.75
N LYS A 315 14.32 69.40 -2.91
CA LYS A 315 13.75 69.00 -4.21
C LYS A 315 12.23 69.15 -4.25
N VAL A 316 11.66 69.34 -5.43
CA VAL A 316 10.21 69.31 -5.65
C VAL A 316 9.70 67.86 -5.73
N GLU A 317 8.87 67.48 -4.77
CA GLU A 317 8.12 66.23 -4.73
C GLU A 317 6.64 66.54 -4.48
N ASP A 318 5.72 65.86 -5.17
CA ASP A 318 4.27 66.10 -5.08
C ASP A 318 3.86 67.57 -5.28
N GLY A 319 4.61 68.29 -6.12
CA GLY A 319 4.43 69.72 -6.38
C GLY A 319 4.91 70.67 -5.26
N ARG A 320 5.56 70.18 -4.21
CA ARG A 320 6.05 70.96 -3.06
C ARG A 320 7.55 70.76 -2.83
N TRP A 321 8.22 71.78 -2.31
CA TRP A 321 9.63 71.67 -1.91
C TRP A 321 9.75 70.88 -0.59
N LYS A 322 10.41 69.73 -0.65
CA LYS A 322 10.74 68.88 0.50
C LYS A 322 12.25 68.69 0.64
N TRP A 323 12.67 68.47 1.88
CA TRP A 323 14.01 68.00 2.21
C TRP A 323 14.14 66.48 2.00
N VAL A 324 15.37 66.01 1.82
CA VAL A 324 15.71 64.59 1.65
C VAL A 324 15.35 63.69 2.85
N ASP A 325 15.08 64.28 4.02
CA ASP A 325 14.55 63.59 5.21
C ASP A 325 13.01 63.51 5.25
N GLY A 326 12.33 64.05 4.23
CA GLY A 326 10.87 64.06 4.09
C GLY A 326 10.18 65.29 4.69
N THR A 327 10.90 66.19 5.37
CA THR A 327 10.30 67.41 5.92
C THR A 327 9.96 68.43 4.82
N ASN A 328 8.84 69.15 4.96
CA ASN A 328 8.50 70.25 4.04
C ASN A 328 9.40 71.47 4.31
N LEU A 329 9.67 72.29 3.29
CA LEU A 329 10.30 73.58 3.49
C LEU A 329 9.36 74.53 4.29
N THR A 330 9.86 75.09 5.40
CA THR A 330 9.09 75.97 6.31
C THR A 330 9.51 77.44 6.25
N ASN A 331 10.80 77.72 6.08
CA ASN A 331 11.38 79.06 5.91
C ASN A 331 12.19 79.08 4.62
N ASP A 332 12.04 80.10 3.79
CA ASP A 332 12.69 80.17 2.48
C ASP A 332 13.87 81.15 2.40
N LEU A 333 14.81 80.83 1.51
CA LEU A 333 16.04 81.58 1.22
C LEU A 333 16.29 81.64 -0.30
N TRP A 334 15.20 81.65 -1.06
CA TRP A 334 15.22 81.78 -2.50
C TRP A 334 15.64 83.20 -2.90
N ILE A 335 16.62 83.30 -3.80
CA ILE A 335 17.07 84.61 -4.34
C ILE A 335 16.01 85.21 -5.28
N GLU A 336 15.37 84.32 -6.01
CA GLU A 336 14.33 84.56 -7.02
C GLU A 336 13.26 83.49 -6.81
N PRO A 337 11.97 83.75 -7.10
CA PRO A 337 10.91 82.75 -6.97
C PRO A 337 11.29 81.42 -7.65
N PRO A 338 11.10 80.26 -7.00
CA PRO A 338 11.69 78.98 -7.44
C PRO A 338 10.92 78.35 -8.62
N VAL A 339 10.95 79.02 -9.77
CA VAL A 339 10.23 78.66 -11.00
C VAL A 339 11.11 78.00 -12.07
N ASN A 340 12.43 78.17 -11.97
CA ASN A 340 13.40 77.79 -13.01
C ASN A 340 13.93 76.35 -12.87
N GLY A 341 13.40 75.55 -11.94
CA GLY A 341 13.90 74.20 -11.69
C GLY A 341 13.15 73.41 -10.63
N ARG A 342 13.60 72.17 -10.39
CA ARG A 342 13.00 71.24 -9.41
C ARG A 342 13.97 70.73 -8.36
N CYS A 343 15.25 71.07 -8.44
CA CYS A 343 16.25 70.79 -7.41
C CYS A 343 16.94 72.10 -7.01
N ALA A 344 17.38 72.23 -5.76
CA ALA A 344 17.98 73.47 -5.25
C ALA A 344 19.51 73.40 -5.16
N THR A 345 20.20 74.44 -5.61
CA THR A 345 21.61 74.68 -5.30
C THR A 345 21.78 75.85 -4.33
N SER A 346 22.76 75.74 -3.42
CA SER A 346 23.27 76.86 -2.61
C SER A 346 24.48 77.49 -3.27
N LEU A 347 24.64 78.81 -3.14
CA LEU A 347 25.84 79.55 -3.55
C LEU A 347 26.09 80.74 -2.63
N GLN A 348 27.34 80.90 -2.18
CA GLN A 348 27.80 81.91 -1.24
C GLN A 348 27.43 83.34 -1.67
N SER A 349 26.99 84.14 -0.68
CA SER A 349 26.53 85.52 -0.83
C SER A 349 25.41 85.74 -1.86
N GLN A 350 24.77 84.65 -2.30
CA GLN A 350 23.67 84.65 -3.24
C GLN A 350 22.42 84.05 -2.58
N GLY A 351 22.48 82.81 -2.09
CA GLY A 351 21.34 82.10 -1.50
C GLY A 351 21.01 80.82 -2.27
N TRP A 352 19.74 80.41 -2.30
CA TRP A 352 19.30 79.20 -3.00
C TRP A 352 18.66 79.46 -4.37
N LYS A 353 19.05 78.68 -5.39
CA LYS A 353 18.49 78.74 -6.74
C LYS A 353 17.80 77.44 -7.11
N SER A 354 16.58 77.52 -7.66
CA SER A 354 15.92 76.39 -8.32
C SER A 354 16.55 76.17 -9.70
N VAL A 355 17.10 74.99 -9.95
CA VAL A 355 17.78 74.60 -11.19
C VAL A 355 17.33 73.21 -11.66
N ASN A 356 17.76 72.78 -12.85
CA ASN A 356 17.38 71.48 -13.39
C ASN A 356 18.16 70.38 -12.67
N CYS A 357 17.48 69.35 -12.16
CA CYS A 357 18.12 68.25 -11.42
C CYS A 357 19.21 67.52 -12.24
N ALA A 358 19.11 67.55 -13.57
CA ALA A 358 20.09 67.01 -14.51
C ALA A 358 21.33 67.92 -14.75
N ASP A 359 21.36 69.13 -14.21
CA ASP A 359 22.55 70.00 -14.26
C ASP A 359 23.69 69.38 -13.42
N LYS A 360 24.94 69.50 -13.87
CA LYS A 360 26.09 69.04 -13.08
C LYS A 360 26.63 70.17 -12.21
N ASN A 361 26.72 69.91 -10.90
CA ASN A 361 27.16 70.86 -9.87
C ASN A 361 28.10 70.19 -8.84
N ALA A 362 28.72 71.01 -7.97
CA ALA A 362 29.30 70.53 -6.72
C ALA A 362 28.19 70.12 -5.73
N TRP A 363 28.52 69.53 -4.57
CA TRP A 363 27.48 69.09 -3.61
C TRP A 363 27.93 69.08 -2.14
N ILE A 364 26.99 69.29 -1.23
CA ILE A 364 27.25 69.22 0.22
C ILE A 364 26.42 68.07 0.81
N CYS A 365 27.10 67.09 1.39
CA CYS A 365 26.48 66.00 2.16
C CYS A 365 26.29 66.44 3.61
N GLY A 366 25.22 65.99 4.26
CA GLY A 366 24.92 66.30 5.66
C GLY A 366 24.42 65.08 6.44
N LYS A 367 24.75 65.03 7.73
CA LYS A 367 24.19 64.06 8.69
C LYS A 367 24.15 64.63 10.10
N LYS A 368 23.36 64.00 10.99
CA LYS A 368 23.34 64.33 12.41
C LYS A 368 24.69 63.97 13.05
N PRO A 369 25.15 64.73 14.06
CA PRO A 369 26.34 64.37 14.83
C PRO A 369 26.03 63.19 15.77
N LEU A 370 27.07 62.56 16.30
CA LEU A 370 26.89 61.76 17.52
C LEU A 370 26.68 62.67 18.73
N SER A 371 25.80 62.24 19.63
CA SER A 371 25.86 62.66 21.03
C SER A 371 27.02 61.92 21.68
N VAL A 372 28.09 62.65 22.00
CA VAL A 372 29.29 62.17 22.71
C VAL A 372 29.20 62.60 24.17
#